data_AF-A0A6P8WDC2-F1
#
_entry.id   AF-A0A6P8WDC2-F1
#
_cell.length_a   1.000
_cell.length_b   1.000
_cell.length_c   1.000
_cell.angle_alpha   90.00
_cell.angle_beta   90.00
_cell.angle_gamma   90.00
#
_symmetry.space_group_name_H-M   'P 1'
#
loop_
_entity.id
_entity.type
_entity.pdbx_description
1 polymer ?
#
loop_
_entity_poly.entity_id
_entity_poly.type
_entity_poly.pdbx_seq_one_letter_code
_entity_poly.pdbx_strand_id
1 'polypeptide(L)'
;MAEEVIGSVKEAIKGILENVNGNANAKNESITAEKKPSTPEGIAVAYGSLVIMAMLPIIFGSIRSVKLHKLKKSTGEKADTMTKKDAMYFPLIASVALFGLYMFFKIFQKVHINLLLTGYFFVLGVIALAHLLSPVINSLMPAAVPKVPFHIHFTKGEGKHKEDIINYKFSTHDIVCLVISSAIGVWYLLKKHWIANNMFGLAFAINGVEMLHLNNFVTGVILLSGLFFYDIFWVFGTNVMVTVAKSFEAPIKLVFPQDILDNGFNASNFAMLGLGDIVIPGIFIALLLRFDDSKKRKTRIYFYSTLVAYFMGLLATIFVMHVFKHAQPALLYLVPACMGTPLLVALVRGELKVLFAYEDHPEEKPEKKEKKEKDESGGASSSSSSKKKESKKAK
;
A
#
# COMPACT_ATOMS: atom_id res chain seq x y z
N MET A 1 59.56 -17.99 27.41
CA MET A 1 59.20 -16.69 26.82
C MET A 1 58.09 -16.80 25.77
N ALA A 2 58.20 -17.61 24.71
CA ALA A 2 57.10 -17.77 23.73
C ALA A 2 55.87 -18.52 24.28
N GLU A 3 56.05 -19.58 25.07
CA GLU A 3 54.94 -20.33 25.67
C GLU A 3 54.18 -19.53 26.74
N GLU A 4 54.89 -18.69 27.50
CA GLU A 4 54.32 -17.79 28.51
C GLU A 4 53.40 -16.75 27.86
N VAL A 5 53.83 -16.15 26.75
CA VAL A 5 53.02 -15.17 26.01
C VAL A 5 51.77 -15.82 25.42
N ILE A 6 51.85 -17.07 24.94
CA ILE A 6 50.69 -17.81 24.41
C ILE A 6 49.70 -18.16 25.54
N GLY A 7 50.19 -18.47 26.74
CA GLY A 7 49.37 -18.69 27.93
C GLY A 7 48.58 -17.43 28.32
N SER A 8 49.26 -16.29 28.44
CA SER A 8 48.64 -15.01 28.80
C SER A 8 47.62 -14.54 27.77
N VAL A 9 47.87 -14.77 26.47
CA VAL A 9 46.92 -14.45 25.40
C VAL A 9 45.69 -15.35 25.45
N LYS A 10 45.84 -16.65 25.77
CA LYS A 10 44.69 -17.56 25.93
C LYS A 10 43.81 -17.19 27.12
N GLU A 11 44.41 -16.80 28.25
CA GLU A 11 43.64 -16.33 29.42
C GLU A 11 42.93 -15.00 29.14
N ALA A 12 43.59 -14.06 28.46
CA ALA A 12 42.97 -12.81 28.04
C ALA A 12 41.79 -13.04 27.08
N ILE A 13 41.95 -13.95 26.10
CA ILE A 13 40.87 -14.32 25.17
C ILE A 13 39.72 -15.02 25.91
N LYS A 14 40.01 -15.87 26.89
CA LYS A 14 39.00 -16.55 27.71
C LYS A 14 38.22 -15.55 28.57
N GLY A 15 38.89 -14.59 29.20
CA GLY A 15 38.24 -13.52 29.97
C GLY A 15 37.40 -12.58 29.11
N ILE A 16 37.81 -12.33 27.87
CA ILE A 16 37.00 -11.57 26.90
C ILE A 16 35.77 -12.39 26.46
N LEU A 17 35.92 -13.69 26.19
CA LEU A 17 34.81 -14.58 25.82
C LEU A 17 33.80 -14.75 26.96
N GLU A 18 34.25 -14.86 28.21
CA GLU A 18 33.39 -14.93 29.39
C GLU A 18 32.66 -13.60 29.65
N ASN A 19 33.31 -12.45 29.45
CA ASN A 19 32.65 -11.14 29.53
C ASN A 19 31.67 -10.89 28.38
N VAL A 20 31.95 -11.38 27.17
CA VAL A 20 31.03 -11.29 26.02
C VAL A 20 29.82 -12.20 26.22
N ASN A 21 30.00 -13.42 26.73
CA ASN A 21 28.89 -14.31 27.08
C ASN A 21 28.11 -13.85 28.32
N GLY A 22 28.78 -13.27 29.31
CA GLY A 22 28.15 -12.67 30.50
C GLY A 22 27.28 -11.46 30.14
N ASN A 23 27.76 -10.58 29.25
CA ASN A 23 26.96 -9.46 28.73
C ASN A 23 25.85 -9.90 27.76
N ALA A 24 26.00 -11.03 27.07
CA ALA A 24 24.94 -11.61 26.24
C ALA A 24 23.84 -12.23 27.11
N ASN A 25 24.18 -12.89 28.23
CA ASN A 25 23.21 -13.46 29.15
C ASN A 25 22.53 -12.41 30.04
N ALA A 26 23.23 -11.38 30.52
CA ALA A 26 22.63 -10.27 31.25
C ALA A 26 21.69 -9.41 30.38
N LYS A 27 21.94 -9.32 29.07
CA LYS A 27 21.00 -8.75 28.10
C LYS A 27 19.83 -9.68 27.76
N ASN A 28 19.97 -11.00 27.94
CA ASN A 28 18.88 -11.94 27.70
C ASN A 28 17.96 -12.10 28.91
N GLU A 29 18.45 -11.98 30.14
CA GLU A 29 17.65 -12.05 31.37
C GLU A 29 16.79 -10.79 31.62
N SER A 30 17.19 -9.64 31.07
CA SER A 30 16.36 -8.41 31.08
C SER A 30 15.28 -8.38 29.99
N ILE A 31 15.26 -9.35 29.06
CA ILE A 31 14.26 -9.47 27.99
C ILE A 31 13.09 -10.40 28.39
N THR A 32 13.20 -11.10 29.53
CA THR A 32 12.14 -11.91 30.15
C THR A 32 11.43 -11.18 31.29
N ALA A 33 11.29 -9.85 31.22
CA ALA A 33 10.23 -9.19 31.96
C ALA A 33 8.90 -9.62 31.34
N GLU A 34 8.22 -10.58 31.95
CA GLU A 34 6.83 -10.91 31.66
C GLU A 34 6.02 -9.61 31.67
N LYS A 35 5.67 -9.11 30.47
CA LYS A 35 4.87 -7.90 30.33
C LYS A 35 3.55 -8.16 31.04
N LYS A 36 3.22 -7.28 31.99
CA LYS A 36 1.95 -7.32 32.72
C LYS A 36 0.80 -7.49 31.72
N PRO A 37 -0.09 -8.48 31.91
CA PRO A 37 -1.20 -8.70 30.99
C PRO A 37 -2.12 -7.48 30.98
N SER A 38 -2.45 -7.00 29.79
CA SER A 38 -3.29 -5.83 29.55
C SER A 38 -4.69 -6.04 30.13
N THR A 39 -5.30 -4.99 30.69
CA THR A 39 -6.69 -5.02 31.16
C THR A 39 -7.67 -5.31 30.00
N PRO A 40 -8.77 -6.07 30.22
CA PRO A 40 -9.79 -6.32 29.19
C PRO A 40 -10.34 -5.03 28.56
N GLU A 41 -10.50 -3.99 29.37
CA GLU A 41 -10.94 -2.65 28.94
C GLU A 41 -9.91 -2.02 27.99
N GLY A 42 -8.62 -2.12 28.31
CA GLY A 42 -7.53 -1.59 27.48
C GLY A 42 -7.41 -2.29 26.14
N ILE A 43 -7.61 -3.61 26.14
CA ILE A 43 -7.67 -4.42 24.91
C ILE A 43 -8.85 -3.98 24.03
N ALA A 44 -10.03 -3.77 24.61
CA ALA A 44 -11.21 -3.32 23.87
C ALA A 44 -11.02 -1.92 23.27
N VAL A 45 -10.46 -0.98 24.02
CA VAL A 45 -10.13 0.38 23.53
C VAL A 45 -9.11 0.32 22.40
N ALA A 46 -8.09 -0.53 22.51
CA ALA A 46 -7.08 -0.68 21.47
C ALA A 46 -7.66 -1.23 20.16
N TYR A 47 -8.47 -2.28 20.24
CA TYR A 47 -9.13 -2.83 19.05
C TYR A 47 -10.15 -1.85 18.45
N GLY A 48 -10.95 -1.17 19.27
CA GLY A 48 -11.88 -0.14 18.79
C GLY A 48 -11.15 0.99 18.07
N SER A 49 -10.03 1.44 18.61
CA SER A 49 -9.18 2.48 18.00
C SER A 49 -8.58 2.01 16.67
N LEU A 50 -8.11 0.76 16.59
CA LEU A 50 -7.60 0.18 15.34
C LEU A 50 -8.68 0.06 14.27
N VAL A 51 -9.91 -0.33 14.64
CA VAL A 51 -11.03 -0.39 13.69
C VAL A 51 -11.32 0.99 13.12
N ILE A 52 -11.39 2.03 13.96
CA ILE A 52 -11.58 3.40 13.49
C ILE A 52 -10.44 3.82 12.57
N MET A 53 -9.19 3.60 12.98
CA MET A 53 -8.01 3.93 12.18
C MET A 53 -7.90 3.13 10.87
N ALA A 54 -8.53 1.95 10.76
CA ALA A 54 -8.61 1.18 9.52
C ALA A 54 -9.67 1.74 8.55
N MET A 55 -10.79 2.24 9.09
CA MET A 55 -11.89 2.78 8.29
C MET A 55 -11.55 4.12 7.66
N LEU A 56 -10.82 4.99 8.38
CA LEU A 56 -10.49 6.34 7.89
C LEU A 56 -9.73 6.32 6.55
N PRO A 57 -8.65 5.52 6.38
CA PRO A 57 -7.94 5.45 5.10
C PRO A 57 -8.81 4.98 3.94
N ILE A 58 -9.70 4.02 4.18
CA ILE A 58 -10.59 3.50 3.14
C ILE A 58 -11.55 4.60 2.70
N ILE A 59 -12.16 5.33 3.63
CA ILE A 59 -13.11 6.40 3.32
C ILE A 59 -12.43 7.56 2.59
N PHE A 60 -11.36 8.12 3.18
CA PHE A 60 -10.65 9.26 2.58
C PHE A 60 -9.96 8.88 1.28
N GLY A 61 -9.29 7.72 1.24
CA GLY A 61 -8.65 7.19 0.05
C GLY A 61 -9.64 6.95 -1.08
N SER A 62 -10.82 6.40 -0.79
CA SER A 62 -11.86 6.18 -1.83
C SER A 62 -12.37 7.51 -2.41
N ILE A 63 -12.64 8.51 -1.56
CA ILE A 63 -13.08 9.84 -2.02
C ILE A 63 -12.01 10.50 -2.89
N ARG A 64 -10.75 10.43 -2.46
CA ARG A 64 -9.61 10.97 -3.22
C ARG A 64 -9.40 10.21 -4.53
N SER A 65 -9.53 8.88 -4.53
CA SER A 65 -9.47 8.04 -5.73
C SER A 65 -10.49 8.48 -6.78
N VAL A 66 -11.74 8.75 -6.39
CA VAL A 66 -12.77 9.27 -7.31
C VAL A 66 -12.39 10.65 -7.87
N LYS A 67 -11.88 11.55 -7.02
CA LYS A 67 -11.46 12.89 -7.44
C LYS A 67 -10.29 12.81 -8.43
N LEU A 68 -9.31 11.95 -8.14
CA LEU A 68 -8.15 11.71 -9.01
C LEU A 68 -8.58 11.11 -10.36
N HIS A 69 -9.49 10.14 -10.35
CA HIS A 69 -10.04 9.56 -11.57
C HIS A 69 -10.75 10.60 -12.45
N LYS A 70 -11.57 11.47 -11.85
CA LYS A 70 -12.23 12.58 -12.57
C LYS A 70 -11.21 13.57 -13.16
N LEU A 71 -10.18 13.90 -12.39
CA LEU A 71 -9.12 14.80 -12.84
C LEU A 71 -8.37 14.22 -14.04
N LYS A 72 -7.90 12.96 -13.95
CA LYS A 72 -7.21 12.28 -15.06
C LYS A 72 -8.08 12.18 -16.32
N LYS A 73 -9.38 11.90 -16.16
CA LYS A 73 -10.32 11.90 -17.27
C LYS A 73 -10.48 13.27 -17.94
N SER A 74 -10.38 14.36 -17.17
CA SER A 74 -10.46 15.73 -17.71
C SER A 74 -9.15 16.20 -18.36
N THR A 75 -7.99 15.73 -17.89
CA THR A 75 -6.67 16.07 -18.47
C THR A 75 -6.30 15.19 -19.65
N GLY A 76 -7.01 14.08 -19.87
CA GLY A 76 -6.71 13.11 -20.92
C GLY A 76 -5.52 12.20 -20.60
N GLU A 77 -4.99 12.26 -19.37
CA GLU A 77 -3.93 11.37 -18.92
C GLU A 77 -4.49 9.97 -18.67
N LYS A 78 -3.85 8.95 -19.24
CA LYS A 78 -4.19 7.56 -18.96
C LYS A 78 -3.76 7.22 -17.54
N ALA A 79 -4.69 6.74 -16.72
CA ALA A 79 -4.33 6.22 -15.40
C ALA A 79 -3.58 4.90 -15.58
N ASP A 80 -2.42 4.75 -14.91
CA ASP A 80 -1.80 3.45 -14.71
C ASP A 80 -2.76 2.60 -13.87
N THR A 81 -3.43 1.65 -14.52
CA THR A 81 -4.40 0.77 -13.87
C THR A 81 -3.84 -0.64 -13.78
N MET A 82 -4.18 -1.34 -12.70
CA MET A 82 -3.76 -2.72 -12.54
C MET A 82 -4.54 -3.61 -13.51
N THR A 83 -3.82 -4.33 -14.37
CA THR A 83 -4.43 -5.26 -15.33
C THR A 83 -4.79 -6.59 -14.65
N LYS A 84 -5.58 -7.42 -15.34
CA LYS A 84 -5.92 -8.78 -14.85
C LYS A 84 -4.68 -9.64 -14.65
N LYS A 85 -3.67 -9.48 -15.51
CA LYS A 85 -2.40 -10.21 -15.41
C LYS A 85 -1.64 -9.78 -14.17
N ASP A 86 -1.53 -8.47 -13.93
CA ASP A 86 -0.84 -7.93 -12.76
C ASP A 86 -1.49 -8.42 -11.46
N ALA A 87 -2.82 -8.42 -11.39
CA ALA A 87 -3.58 -8.92 -10.24
C ALA A 87 -3.32 -10.41 -9.96
N MET A 88 -3.17 -11.24 -11.00
CA MET A 88 -2.90 -12.67 -10.87
C MET A 88 -1.46 -12.94 -10.42
N TYR A 89 -0.49 -12.15 -10.88
CA TYR A 89 0.90 -12.28 -10.44
C TYR A 89 1.16 -11.65 -9.07
N PHE A 90 0.27 -10.78 -8.58
CA PHE A 90 0.46 -10.06 -7.32
C PHE A 90 0.74 -10.99 -6.12
N PRO A 91 -0.03 -12.06 -5.84
CA PRO A 91 0.27 -12.97 -4.73
C PRO A 91 1.60 -13.72 -4.89
N LEU A 92 1.99 -14.03 -6.13
CA LEU A 92 3.26 -14.69 -6.42
C LEU A 92 4.45 -13.74 -6.15
N ILE A 93 4.37 -12.51 -6.63
CA ILE A 93 5.38 -11.48 -6.37
C ILE A 93 5.49 -11.20 -4.86
N ALA A 94 4.35 -11.08 -4.17
CA ALA A 94 4.31 -10.92 -2.73
C ALA A 94 4.98 -12.10 -2.00
N SER A 95 4.75 -13.33 -2.47
CA SER A 95 5.37 -14.56 -1.91
C SER A 95 6.88 -14.56 -2.07
N VAL A 96 7.38 -14.24 -3.27
CA VAL A 96 8.81 -14.14 -3.53
C VAL A 96 9.45 -13.02 -2.71
N ALA A 97 8.80 -11.87 -2.60
CA ALA A 97 9.29 -10.75 -1.78
C ALA A 97 9.32 -11.09 -0.29
N LEU A 98 8.26 -11.71 0.24
CA LEU A 98 8.17 -12.11 1.65
C LEU A 98 9.23 -13.17 1.99
N PHE A 99 9.35 -14.20 1.15
CA PHE A 99 10.35 -15.25 1.35
C PHE A 99 11.78 -14.71 1.19
N GLY A 100 12.01 -13.84 0.20
CA GLY A 100 13.30 -13.17 0.01
C GLY A 100 13.70 -12.35 1.23
N LEU A 101 12.77 -11.57 1.79
CA LEU A 101 12.99 -10.81 3.01
C LEU A 101 13.24 -11.72 4.22
N TYR A 102 12.53 -12.85 4.33
CA TYR A 102 12.77 -13.85 5.37
C TYR A 102 14.18 -14.45 5.29
N MET A 103 14.64 -14.82 4.10
CA MET A 103 16.00 -15.29 3.88
C MET A 103 17.01 -14.20 4.21
N PHE A 104 16.73 -12.94 3.88
CA PHE A 104 17.57 -11.81 4.22
C PHE A 104 17.71 -11.63 5.74
N PHE A 105 16.62 -11.75 6.51
CA PHE A 105 16.64 -11.74 7.98
C PHE A 105 17.36 -12.94 8.61
N LYS A 106 17.45 -14.07 7.89
CA LYS A 106 18.22 -15.25 8.33
C LYS A 106 19.72 -15.09 8.11
N ILE A 107 20.11 -14.39 7.04
CA ILE A 107 21.51 -14.25 6.63
C ILE A 107 22.17 -13.03 7.28
N PHE A 108 21.47 -11.89 7.37
CA PHE A 108 22.01 -10.63 7.87
C PHE A 108 21.51 -10.32 9.28
N GLN A 109 22.32 -9.57 10.04
CA GLN A 109 21.92 -9.10 11.35
C GLN A 109 20.73 -8.12 11.25
N LYS A 110 19.70 -8.35 12.07
CA LYS A 110 18.44 -7.58 12.07
C LYS A 110 18.62 -6.07 12.15
N VAL A 111 19.66 -5.60 12.86
CA VAL A 111 19.93 -4.17 13.04
C VAL A 111 20.18 -3.47 11.71
N HIS A 112 21.00 -4.05 10.83
CA HIS A 112 21.33 -3.46 9.54
C HIS A 112 20.10 -3.42 8.61
N ILE A 113 19.31 -4.49 8.63
CA ILE A 113 18.09 -4.61 7.83
C ILE A 113 17.07 -3.58 8.29
N ASN A 114 16.83 -3.49 9.61
CA ASN A 114 15.88 -2.53 10.17
C ASN A 114 16.36 -1.09 9.97
N LEU A 115 17.66 -0.81 10.03
CA LEU A 115 18.19 0.51 9.71
C LEU A 115 17.91 0.90 8.25
N LEU A 116 18.20 -0.02 7.31
CA LEU A 116 17.94 0.18 5.88
C LEU A 116 16.45 0.41 5.60
N LEU A 117 15.60 -0.48 6.12
CA LEU A 117 14.15 -0.39 5.94
C LEU A 117 13.58 0.87 6.59
N THR A 118 14.04 1.22 7.80
CA THR A 118 13.62 2.45 8.48
C THR A 118 13.97 3.69 7.64
N GLY A 119 15.17 3.74 7.07
CA GLY A 119 15.58 4.82 6.17
C GLY A 119 14.71 4.89 4.91
N TYR A 120 14.45 3.74 4.27
CA TYR A 120 13.60 3.64 3.09
C TYR A 120 12.17 4.12 3.36
N PHE A 121 11.52 3.59 4.40
CA PHE A 121 10.16 3.97 4.78
C PHE A 121 10.06 5.37 5.36
N PHE A 122 11.14 5.93 5.92
CA PHE A 122 11.19 7.34 6.30
C PHE A 122 11.07 8.24 5.07
N VAL A 123 11.87 8.02 4.02
CA VAL A 123 11.82 8.84 2.80
C VAL A 123 10.44 8.74 2.15
N LEU A 124 9.95 7.52 1.95
CA LEU A 124 8.61 7.31 1.41
C LEU A 124 7.52 7.92 2.30
N GLY A 125 7.69 7.83 3.62
CA GLY A 125 6.73 8.33 4.60
C GLY A 125 6.63 9.84 4.57
N VAL A 126 7.76 10.55 4.48
CA VAL A 126 7.82 12.01 4.36
C VAL A 126 7.10 12.46 3.08
N ILE A 127 7.35 11.79 1.95
CA ILE A 127 6.69 12.11 0.68
C ILE A 127 5.18 11.84 0.76
N ALA A 128 4.80 10.66 1.27
CA ALA A 128 3.41 10.25 1.42
C ALA A 128 2.63 11.22 2.33
N LEU A 129 3.23 11.62 3.45
CA LEU A 129 2.63 12.54 4.40
C LEU A 129 2.55 13.96 3.83
N ALA A 130 3.57 14.42 3.11
CA ALA A 130 3.55 15.73 2.45
C ALA A 130 2.43 15.79 1.39
N HIS A 131 2.25 14.74 0.59
CA HIS A 131 1.15 14.63 -0.38
C HIS A 131 -0.23 14.64 0.30
N LEU A 132 -0.34 14.06 1.50
CA LEU A 132 -1.57 14.08 2.29
C LEU A 132 -1.85 15.46 2.91
N LEU A 133 -0.81 16.15 3.39
CA LEU A 133 -0.93 17.44 4.05
C LEU A 133 -1.12 18.60 3.06
N SER A 134 -0.67 18.47 1.81
CA SER A 134 -0.80 19.53 0.78
C SER A 134 -2.20 20.15 0.67
N PRO A 135 -3.31 19.40 0.53
CA PRO A 135 -4.66 20.00 0.48
C PRO A 135 -5.06 20.67 1.80
N VAL A 136 -4.62 20.15 2.95
CA VAL A 136 -4.93 20.69 4.29
C VAL A 136 -4.20 22.00 4.51
N ILE A 137 -2.90 22.04 4.20
CA ILE A 137 -2.06 23.24 4.32
C ILE A 137 -2.50 24.31 3.32
N ASN A 138 -2.86 23.93 2.10
CA ASN A 138 -3.44 24.86 1.12
C ASN A 138 -4.76 25.51 1.58
N SER A 139 -5.51 24.85 2.47
CA SER A 139 -6.75 25.39 3.05
C SER A 139 -6.51 26.22 4.31
N LEU A 140 -5.43 25.99 5.04
CA LEU A 140 -5.12 26.65 6.32
C LEU A 140 -4.12 27.81 6.18
N MET A 141 -3.33 27.83 5.11
CA MET A 141 -2.32 28.88 4.89
C MET A 141 -2.99 30.25 4.72
N PRO A 142 -2.60 31.25 5.52
CA PRO A 142 -3.02 32.63 5.33
C PRO A 142 -2.59 33.14 3.96
N ALA A 143 -3.33 34.10 3.40
CA ALA A 143 -2.98 34.80 2.15
C ALA A 143 -1.59 35.49 2.18
N ALA A 144 -0.92 35.52 3.33
CA ALA A 144 0.41 36.05 3.54
C ALA A 144 1.55 35.19 2.96
N VAL A 145 1.34 33.90 2.70
CA VAL A 145 2.35 33.05 2.02
C VAL A 145 2.04 32.97 0.53
N PRO A 146 2.78 33.66 -0.35
CA PRO A 146 2.53 33.62 -1.77
C PRO A 146 2.76 32.21 -2.33
N LYS A 147 1.81 31.74 -3.15
CA LYS A 147 1.95 30.52 -3.97
C LYS A 147 2.93 30.80 -5.11
N VAL A 148 4.23 30.73 -4.82
CA VAL A 148 5.27 30.81 -5.84
C VAL A 148 5.47 29.42 -6.45
N PRO A 149 5.25 29.24 -7.75
CA PRO A 149 5.47 27.97 -8.42
C PRO A 149 6.94 27.82 -8.82
N PHE A 150 7.61 26.82 -8.29
CA PHE A 150 8.95 26.39 -8.71
C PHE A 150 8.83 25.27 -9.74
N HIS A 151 9.74 25.28 -10.71
CA HIS A 151 9.78 24.32 -11.81
C HIS A 151 11.18 23.73 -11.91
N ILE A 152 11.29 22.40 -11.77
CA ILE A 152 12.49 21.67 -12.13
C ILE A 152 12.23 21.05 -13.51
N HIS A 153 12.87 21.63 -14.53
CA HIS A 153 12.88 21.10 -15.89
C HIS A 153 14.24 20.47 -16.19
N PHE A 154 14.27 19.16 -16.32
CA PHE A 154 15.39 18.44 -16.92
C PHE A 154 15.01 18.03 -18.34
N THR A 155 15.59 18.73 -19.32
CA THR A 155 15.41 18.45 -20.74
C THR A 155 16.67 17.80 -21.29
N LYS A 156 16.52 16.77 -22.12
CA LYS A 156 17.64 16.17 -22.87
C LYS A 156 17.50 16.53 -24.35
N GLY A 157 18.58 17.04 -24.92
CA GLY A 157 18.66 17.47 -26.33
C GLY A 157 18.53 18.98 -26.53
N GLU A 158 18.93 19.45 -27.73
CA GLU A 158 18.73 20.83 -28.20
C GLU A 158 17.87 20.85 -29.47
N GLY A 159 17.08 21.91 -29.67
CA GLY A 159 16.27 22.11 -30.88
C GLY A 159 14.96 21.33 -30.93
N LYS A 160 14.62 20.77 -32.11
CA LYS A 160 13.32 20.09 -32.39
C LYS A 160 13.17 18.69 -31.76
N HIS A 161 14.21 18.18 -31.11
CA HIS A 161 14.21 16.91 -30.37
C HIS A 161 14.42 17.16 -28.86
N LYS A 162 13.70 18.13 -28.29
CA LYS A 162 13.62 18.31 -26.83
C LYS A 162 12.68 17.26 -26.26
N GLU A 163 13.24 16.31 -25.52
CA GLU A 163 12.46 15.41 -24.69
C GLU A 163 12.53 15.91 -23.24
N ASP A 164 11.35 16.18 -22.66
CA ASP A 164 11.21 16.49 -21.24
C ASP A 164 11.39 15.18 -20.46
N ILE A 165 12.52 15.01 -19.77
CA ILE A 165 12.77 13.81 -18.95
C ILE A 165 12.09 13.96 -17.59
N ILE A 166 12.19 15.14 -16.98
CA ILE A 166 11.53 15.43 -15.70
C ILE A 166 10.98 16.85 -15.75
N ASN A 167 9.66 16.97 -15.66
CA ASN A 167 8.95 18.23 -15.47
C ASN A 167 8.24 18.19 -14.12
N TYR A 168 8.95 18.60 -13.06
CA TYR A 168 8.40 18.59 -11.71
C TYR A 168 8.07 20.01 -11.26
N LYS A 169 6.78 20.26 -11.03
CA LYS A 169 6.26 21.53 -10.52
C LYS A 169 5.96 21.38 -9.03
N PHE A 170 6.55 22.24 -8.22
CA PHE A 170 6.27 22.27 -6.78
C PHE A 170 6.08 23.71 -6.32
N SER A 171 5.19 23.91 -5.36
CA SER A 171 4.88 25.24 -4.82
C SER A 171 5.57 25.45 -3.48
N THR A 172 5.65 26.70 -3.02
CA THR A 172 6.07 27.04 -1.64
C THR A 172 5.29 26.23 -0.59
N HIS A 173 4.01 25.94 -0.85
CA HIS A 173 3.18 25.17 0.07
C HIS A 173 3.65 23.72 0.17
N ASP A 174 4.09 23.11 -0.93
CA ASP A 174 4.61 21.74 -0.94
C ASP A 174 5.95 21.65 -0.19
N ILE A 175 6.79 22.69 -0.25
CA ILE A 175 8.01 22.80 0.56
C ILE A 175 7.66 22.83 2.04
N VAL A 176 6.67 23.63 2.45
CA VAL A 176 6.24 23.68 3.86
C VAL A 176 5.68 22.33 4.32
N CYS A 177 4.89 21.64 3.47
CA CYS A 177 4.42 20.29 3.74
C CYS A 177 5.58 19.31 3.95
N LEU A 178 6.62 19.41 3.14
CA LEU A 178 7.80 18.58 3.20
C LEU A 178 8.62 18.84 4.46
N VAL A 179 8.79 20.09 4.87
CA VAL A 179 9.47 20.47 6.14
C VAL A 179 8.72 19.90 7.35
N ILE A 180 7.40 20.09 7.42
CA ILE A 180 6.57 19.57 8.53
C ILE A 180 6.63 18.05 8.57
N SER A 181 6.48 17.39 7.42
CA SER A 181 6.55 15.93 7.32
C SER A 181 7.93 15.38 7.69
N SER A 182 8.99 16.10 7.34
CA SER A 182 10.37 15.74 7.72
C SER A 182 10.59 15.86 9.22
N ALA A 183 10.05 16.89 9.88
CA ALA A 183 10.13 17.03 11.34
C ALA A 183 9.45 15.85 12.06
N ILE A 184 8.26 15.45 11.60
CA ILE A 184 7.55 14.26 12.11
C ILE A 184 8.37 12.99 11.86
N GLY A 185 9.01 12.89 10.70
CA GLY A 185 9.90 11.77 10.37
C GLY A 185 11.13 11.69 11.27
N VAL A 186 11.79 12.82 11.55
CA VAL A 186 12.95 12.86 12.46
C VAL A 186 12.51 12.46 13.87
N TRP A 187 11.33 12.90 14.32
CA TRP A 187 10.74 12.46 15.58
C TRP A 187 10.52 10.93 15.62
N TYR A 188 10.05 10.35 14.52
CA TYR A 188 9.94 8.89 14.38
C TYR A 188 11.31 8.20 14.45
N LEU A 189 12.34 8.72 13.78
CA LEU A 189 13.68 8.10 13.80
C LEU A 189 14.31 8.12 15.20
N LEU A 190 14.13 9.21 15.95
CA LEU A 190 14.75 9.37 17.27
C LEU A 190 14.05 8.58 18.37
N LYS A 191 12.71 8.50 18.32
CA LYS A 191 11.91 7.95 19.43
C LYS A 191 11.09 6.72 19.08
N LYS A 192 10.92 6.41 17.79
CA LYS A 192 10.03 5.36 17.28
C LYS A 192 8.63 5.39 17.92
N HIS A 193 8.11 6.60 18.18
CA HIS A 193 6.81 6.75 18.81
C HIS A 193 5.70 6.16 17.92
N TRP A 194 4.76 5.47 18.56
CA TRP A 194 3.63 4.84 17.90
C TRP A 194 2.72 5.82 17.15
N ILE A 195 2.61 7.07 17.63
CA ILE A 195 1.83 8.13 16.96
C ILE A 195 2.45 8.46 15.60
N ALA A 196 3.76 8.72 15.56
CA ALA A 196 4.46 9.03 14.32
C ALA A 196 4.42 7.83 13.36
N ASN A 197 4.57 6.61 13.88
CA ASN A 197 4.36 5.38 13.11
C ASN A 197 2.98 5.34 12.46
N ASN A 198 1.91 5.61 13.23
CA ASN A 198 0.54 5.57 12.73
C ASN A 198 0.26 6.71 11.74
N MET A 199 0.85 7.89 11.92
CA MET A 199 0.74 8.97 10.93
C MET A 199 1.29 8.55 9.57
N PHE A 200 2.47 7.91 9.53
CA PHE A 200 3.01 7.36 8.29
C PHE A 200 2.18 6.20 7.77
N GLY A 201 1.75 5.27 8.63
CA GLY A 201 0.91 4.14 8.24
C GLY A 201 -0.42 4.59 7.61
N LEU A 202 -1.09 5.59 8.20
CA LEU A 202 -2.32 6.17 7.66
C LEU A 202 -2.05 6.91 6.34
N ALA A 203 -0.94 7.65 6.22
CA ALA A 203 -0.56 8.31 4.98
C ALA A 203 -0.30 7.29 3.85
N PHE A 204 0.41 6.20 4.14
CA PHE A 204 0.61 5.10 3.19
C PHE A 204 -0.70 4.41 2.82
N ALA A 205 -1.59 4.16 3.79
CA ALA A 205 -2.86 3.53 3.51
C ALA A 205 -3.76 4.41 2.62
N ILE A 206 -3.86 5.71 2.92
CA ILE A 206 -4.67 6.66 2.13
C ILE A 206 -4.10 6.77 0.71
N ASN A 207 -2.79 7.00 0.57
CA ASN A 207 -2.16 7.10 -0.74
C ASN A 207 -2.24 5.78 -1.52
N GLY A 208 -2.13 4.64 -0.83
CA GLY A 208 -2.30 3.31 -1.43
C GLY A 208 -3.69 3.14 -2.01
N VAL A 209 -4.74 3.46 -1.26
CA VAL A 209 -6.15 3.39 -1.73
C VAL A 209 -6.44 4.45 -2.81
N GLU A 210 -5.81 5.62 -2.75
CA GLU A 210 -5.97 6.69 -3.74
C GLU A 210 -5.31 6.35 -5.09
N MET A 211 -4.08 5.83 -5.08
CA MET A 211 -3.23 5.69 -6.27
C MET A 211 -3.33 4.31 -6.93
N LEU A 212 -3.54 3.23 -6.17
CA LEU A 212 -3.62 1.87 -6.73
C LEU A 212 -4.99 1.64 -7.37
N HIS A 213 -5.06 1.90 -8.68
CA HIS A 213 -6.29 1.95 -9.43
C HIS A 213 -6.62 0.60 -10.08
N LEU A 214 -7.64 -0.10 -9.55
CA LEU A 214 -8.27 -1.23 -10.25
C LEU A 214 -9.08 -0.72 -11.45
N ASN A 215 -8.90 -1.29 -12.65
CA ASN A 215 -9.68 -0.87 -13.84
C ASN A 215 -11.10 -1.45 -13.85
N ASN A 216 -11.27 -2.69 -13.36
CA ASN A 216 -12.53 -3.43 -13.49
C ASN A 216 -12.81 -4.31 -12.26
N PHE A 217 -14.07 -4.67 -12.08
CA PHE A 217 -14.54 -5.47 -10.95
C PHE A 217 -13.87 -6.86 -10.90
N VAL A 218 -13.66 -7.48 -12.06
CA VAL A 218 -13.08 -8.82 -12.19
C VAL A 218 -11.63 -8.85 -11.70
N THR A 219 -10.82 -7.85 -12.05
CA THR A 219 -9.44 -7.69 -11.56
C THR A 219 -9.43 -7.62 -10.04
N GLY A 220 -10.38 -6.89 -9.44
CA GLY A 220 -10.55 -6.83 -7.99
C GLY A 220 -10.85 -8.18 -7.36
N VAL A 221 -11.78 -8.96 -7.95
CA VAL A 221 -12.10 -10.32 -7.49
C VAL A 221 -10.91 -11.25 -7.63
N ILE A 222 -10.16 -11.20 -8.73
CA ILE A 222 -8.95 -12.01 -8.95
C ILE A 222 -7.90 -11.68 -7.89
N LEU A 223 -7.62 -10.39 -7.66
CA LEU A 223 -6.65 -9.96 -6.66
C LEU A 223 -7.03 -10.44 -5.26
N LEU A 224 -8.28 -10.17 -4.83
CA LEU A 224 -8.75 -10.53 -3.49
C LEU A 224 -8.77 -12.05 -3.28
N SER A 225 -9.20 -12.81 -4.29
CA SER A 225 -9.19 -14.28 -4.25
C SER A 225 -7.76 -14.82 -4.16
N GLY A 226 -6.83 -14.27 -4.95
CA GLY A 226 -5.43 -14.66 -4.89
C GLY A 226 -4.78 -14.37 -3.53
N LEU A 227 -5.11 -13.20 -2.95
CA LEU A 227 -4.60 -12.80 -1.64
C LEU A 227 -5.24 -13.57 -0.47
N PHE A 228 -6.47 -14.03 -0.63
CA PHE A 228 -7.12 -14.94 0.32
C PHE A 228 -6.32 -16.25 0.49
N PHE A 229 -5.97 -16.91 -0.62
CA PHE A 229 -5.16 -18.14 -0.56
C PHE A 229 -3.74 -17.88 -0.09
N TYR A 230 -3.15 -16.76 -0.52
CA TYR A 230 -1.83 -16.32 -0.07
C TYR A 230 -1.75 -16.18 1.46
N ASP A 231 -2.72 -15.49 2.07
CA ASP A 231 -2.70 -15.21 3.51
C ASP A 231 -2.86 -16.51 4.31
N ILE A 232 -3.77 -17.40 3.87
CA ILE A 232 -3.94 -18.73 4.46
C ILE A 232 -2.63 -19.53 4.41
N PHE A 233 -1.98 -19.59 3.24
CA PHE A 233 -0.75 -20.34 3.07
C PHE A 233 0.40 -19.80 3.94
N TRP A 234 0.61 -18.49 3.95
CA TRP A 234 1.74 -17.89 4.67
C TRP A 234 1.52 -17.75 6.18
N VAL A 235 0.27 -17.65 6.65
CA VAL A 235 -0.06 -17.60 8.08
C VAL A 235 -0.15 -18.99 8.71
N PHE A 236 -0.85 -19.93 8.08
CA PHE A 236 -1.03 -21.28 8.66
C PHE A 236 -0.01 -22.30 8.17
N GLY A 237 0.44 -22.19 6.92
CA GLY A 237 1.32 -23.18 6.31
C GLY A 237 2.79 -23.05 6.71
N THR A 238 3.25 -21.86 7.11
CA THR A 238 4.68 -21.61 7.40
C THR A 238 4.89 -20.62 8.56
N ASN A 239 6.06 -20.66 9.20
CA ASN A 239 6.46 -19.66 10.21
C ASN A 239 7.05 -18.36 9.62
N VAL A 240 7.05 -18.22 8.29
CA VAL A 240 7.75 -17.15 7.59
C VAL A 240 7.10 -15.79 7.88
N MET A 241 5.78 -15.69 7.71
CA MET A 241 5.07 -14.43 7.92
C MET A 241 5.21 -13.92 9.36
N VAL A 242 5.08 -14.81 10.35
CA VAL A 242 5.24 -14.45 11.77
C VAL A 242 6.68 -14.01 12.08
N THR A 243 7.68 -14.67 11.50
CA THR A 243 9.10 -14.34 11.73
C THR A 243 9.45 -12.97 11.13
N VAL A 244 8.96 -12.69 9.92
CA VAL A 244 9.15 -11.38 9.26
C VAL A 244 8.42 -10.30 10.04
N ALA A 245 7.15 -10.52 10.40
CA ALA A 245 6.34 -9.53 11.14
C ALA A 245 6.93 -9.17 12.51
N LYS A 246 7.59 -10.13 13.19
CA LYS A 246 8.29 -9.90 14.47
C LYS A 246 9.65 -9.23 14.30
N SER A 247 10.34 -9.46 13.19
CA SER A 247 11.69 -8.93 12.97
C SER A 247 11.71 -7.55 12.29
N PHE A 248 10.60 -7.15 11.69
CA PHE A 248 10.46 -5.92 10.91
C PHE A 248 9.97 -4.74 11.76
N GLU A 249 10.78 -3.69 11.85
CA GLU A 249 10.49 -2.47 12.61
C GLU A 249 10.37 -1.23 11.71
N ALA A 250 9.31 -1.15 10.91
CA ALA A 250 9.00 0.05 10.11
C ALA A 250 7.49 0.33 10.06
N PRO A 251 7.07 1.52 9.56
CA PRO A 251 5.66 1.95 9.56
C PRO A 251 4.84 1.26 8.47
N ILE A 252 4.80 -0.07 8.52
CA ILE A 252 4.02 -0.96 7.65
C ILE A 252 2.79 -1.54 8.34
N LYS A 253 2.55 -1.13 9.59
CA LYS A 253 1.45 -1.58 10.44
C LYS A 253 0.97 -0.43 11.31
N LEU A 254 -0.32 -0.40 11.57
CA LEU A 254 -0.89 0.46 12.60
C LEU A 254 -0.78 -0.24 13.95
N VAL A 255 -0.41 0.52 14.97
CA VAL A 255 -0.22 0.01 16.33
C VAL A 255 -0.99 0.85 17.32
N PHE A 256 -1.65 0.23 18.29
CA PHE A 256 -2.30 0.97 19.37
C PHE A 256 -2.00 0.32 20.72
N PRO A 257 -1.60 1.10 21.74
CA PRO A 257 -1.27 0.56 23.05
C PRO A 257 -2.48 -0.07 23.73
N GLN A 258 -2.36 -1.33 24.15
CA GLN A 258 -3.38 -2.04 24.92
C GLN A 258 -3.39 -1.59 26.37
N ASP A 259 -2.24 -1.25 26.93
CA ASP A 259 -2.12 -0.82 28.33
C ASP A 259 -2.30 0.70 28.49
N ILE A 260 -2.98 1.39 27.56
CA ILE A 260 -3.09 2.85 27.62
C ILE A 260 -3.79 3.33 28.89
N LEU A 261 -4.73 2.54 29.41
CA LEU A 261 -5.44 2.82 30.66
C LEU A 261 -4.56 2.64 31.90
N ASP A 262 -3.58 1.73 31.84
CA ASP A 262 -2.72 1.37 32.97
C ASP A 262 -1.40 2.15 32.99
N ASN A 263 -0.78 2.35 31.81
CA ASN A 263 0.56 2.92 31.62
C ASN A 263 0.58 4.22 30.82
N GLY A 264 -0.61 4.76 30.46
CA GLY A 264 -0.73 5.99 29.68
C GLY A 264 0.01 5.91 28.34
N PHE A 265 0.72 6.99 27.99
CA PHE A 265 1.45 7.10 26.72
C PHE A 265 2.74 6.26 26.64
N ASN A 266 3.17 5.62 27.74
CA ASN A 266 4.38 4.78 27.82
C ASN A 266 4.06 3.27 27.79
N ALA A 267 2.89 2.88 27.29
CA ALA A 267 2.47 1.49 27.21
C ALA A 267 3.44 0.60 26.41
N SER A 268 3.47 -0.69 26.79
CA SER A 268 4.45 -1.65 26.29
C SER A 268 3.84 -2.78 25.45
N ASN A 269 2.55 -3.08 25.64
CA ASN A 269 1.79 -4.00 24.80
C ASN A 269 1.01 -3.25 23.72
N PHE A 270 1.13 -3.70 22.47
CA PHE A 270 0.48 -3.05 21.32
C PHE A 270 -0.36 -4.06 20.56
N ALA A 271 -1.62 -3.68 20.28
CA ALA A 271 -2.40 -4.31 19.23
C ALA A 271 -1.86 -3.82 17.88
N MET A 272 -1.86 -4.68 16.87
CA MET A 272 -1.29 -4.39 15.55
C MET A 272 -2.27 -4.76 14.45
N LEU A 273 -2.32 -3.97 13.38
CA LEU A 273 -3.06 -4.25 12.16
C LEU A 273 -2.19 -3.95 10.94
N GLY A 274 -2.11 -4.89 10.00
CA GLY A 274 -1.30 -4.74 8.79
C GLY A 274 -1.90 -3.72 7.84
N LEU A 275 -1.05 -2.90 7.19
CA LEU A 275 -1.55 -1.96 6.18
C LEU A 275 -2.13 -2.69 4.95
N GLY A 276 -1.63 -3.90 4.66
CA GLY A 276 -2.19 -4.75 3.59
C GLY A 276 -3.67 -5.05 3.79
N ASP A 277 -4.09 -5.31 5.03
CA ASP A 277 -5.47 -5.64 5.40
C ASP A 277 -6.42 -4.43 5.29
N ILE A 278 -5.86 -3.22 5.18
CA ILE A 278 -6.59 -1.96 4.98
C ILE A 278 -6.58 -1.60 3.50
N VAL A 279 -5.40 -1.56 2.89
CA VAL A 279 -5.21 -1.09 1.52
C VAL A 279 -5.84 -2.04 0.51
N ILE A 280 -5.65 -3.35 0.65
CA ILE A 280 -6.11 -4.33 -0.35
C ILE A 280 -7.64 -4.38 -0.44
N PRO A 281 -8.41 -4.52 0.65
CA PRO A 281 -9.86 -4.35 0.57
C PRO A 281 -10.24 -2.91 0.22
N GLY A 282 -9.48 -1.92 0.69
CA GLY A 282 -9.71 -0.49 0.43
C GLY A 282 -9.71 -0.11 -1.04
N ILE A 283 -8.77 -0.63 -1.85
CA ILE A 283 -8.72 -0.36 -3.30
C ILE A 283 -9.95 -0.95 -4.02
N PHE A 284 -10.48 -2.06 -3.54
CA PHE A 284 -11.70 -2.68 -4.06
C PHE A 284 -12.95 -1.87 -3.67
N ILE A 285 -13.03 -1.41 -2.43
CA ILE A 285 -14.09 -0.50 -1.97
C ILE A 285 -14.05 0.82 -2.74
N ALA A 286 -12.86 1.35 -3.03
CA ALA A 286 -12.68 2.55 -3.85
C ALA A 286 -13.15 2.35 -5.30
N LEU A 287 -12.98 1.16 -5.86
CA LEU A 287 -13.56 0.79 -7.16
C LEU A 287 -15.09 0.82 -7.13
N LEU A 288 -15.70 0.27 -6.07
CA LEU A 288 -17.17 0.29 -5.92
C LEU A 288 -17.71 1.71 -5.77
N LEU A 289 -16.96 2.61 -5.12
CA LEU A 289 -17.33 4.02 -5.05
C LEU A 289 -17.27 4.70 -6.43
N ARG A 290 -16.24 4.39 -7.23
CA ARG A 290 -16.14 4.85 -8.63
C ARG A 290 -17.30 4.32 -9.47
N PHE A 291 -17.66 3.05 -9.30
CA PHE A 291 -18.82 2.45 -9.95
C PHE A 291 -20.13 3.17 -9.59
N ASP A 292 -20.38 3.41 -8.30
CA ASP A 292 -21.56 4.14 -7.82
C ASP A 292 -21.64 5.56 -8.42
N ASP A 293 -20.52 6.29 -8.46
CA ASP A 293 -20.43 7.64 -9.01
C ASP A 293 -20.60 7.65 -10.54
N SER A 294 -20.07 6.65 -11.26
CA SER A 294 -20.21 6.51 -12.71
C SER A 294 -21.67 6.41 -13.16
N LYS A 295 -22.53 5.81 -12.32
CA LYS A 295 -23.96 5.65 -12.58
C LYS A 295 -24.78 6.89 -12.20
N LYS A 296 -24.14 7.99 -11.75
CA LYS A 296 -24.78 9.25 -11.31
C LYS A 296 -25.92 9.03 -10.30
N ARG A 297 -25.79 8.02 -9.44
CA ARG A 297 -26.81 7.71 -8.43
C ARG A 297 -26.73 8.68 -7.27
N LYS A 298 -27.88 9.01 -6.66
CA LYS A 298 -27.93 9.81 -5.43
C LYS A 298 -27.33 9.08 -4.23
N THR A 299 -27.32 7.75 -4.26
CA THR A 299 -26.88 6.89 -3.14
C THR A 299 -25.71 6.01 -3.56
N ARG A 300 -24.66 5.96 -2.74
CA ARG A 300 -23.45 5.15 -2.95
C ARG A 300 -23.59 3.77 -2.29
N ILE A 301 -24.56 3.00 -2.74
CA ILE A 301 -25.02 1.78 -2.06
C ILE A 301 -23.91 0.73 -1.99
N TYR A 302 -23.21 0.47 -3.10
CA TYR A 302 -22.16 -0.55 -3.15
C TYR A 302 -20.96 -0.17 -2.28
N PHE A 303 -20.62 1.11 -2.23
CA PHE A 303 -19.60 1.62 -1.32
C PHE A 303 -19.99 1.42 0.15
N TYR A 304 -21.16 1.93 0.57
CA TYR A 304 -21.57 1.84 1.98
C TYR A 304 -21.83 0.41 2.43
N SER A 305 -22.47 -0.43 1.60
CA SER A 305 -22.71 -1.83 1.96
C SER A 305 -21.41 -2.60 2.16
N THR A 306 -20.43 -2.39 1.27
CA THR A 306 -19.14 -3.09 1.34
C THR A 306 -18.25 -2.53 2.45
N LEU A 307 -18.36 -1.22 2.73
CA LEU A 307 -17.68 -0.60 3.88
C LEU A 307 -18.19 -1.16 5.21
N VAL A 308 -19.50 -1.38 5.35
CA VAL A 308 -20.09 -2.07 6.51
C VAL A 308 -19.64 -3.53 6.55
N ALA A 309 -19.58 -4.22 5.41
CA ALA A 309 -19.07 -5.59 5.33
C ALA A 309 -17.61 -5.70 5.78
N TYR A 310 -16.75 -4.75 5.38
CA TYR A 310 -15.37 -4.65 5.84
C TYR A 310 -15.30 -4.46 7.37
N PHE A 311 -16.09 -3.53 7.92
CA PHE A 311 -16.18 -3.31 9.36
C PHE A 311 -16.59 -4.59 10.10
N MET A 312 -17.64 -5.28 9.65
CA MET A 312 -18.09 -6.53 10.24
C MET A 312 -17.04 -7.66 10.10
N GLY A 313 -16.35 -7.73 8.97
CA GLY A 313 -15.25 -8.67 8.76
C GLY A 313 -14.08 -8.42 9.71
N LEU A 314 -13.72 -7.16 9.95
CA LEU A 314 -12.67 -6.78 10.89
C LEU A 314 -13.09 -7.05 12.35
N LEU A 315 -14.36 -6.88 12.70
CA LEU A 315 -14.85 -7.31 14.01
C LEU A 315 -14.79 -8.83 14.17
N ALA A 316 -15.12 -9.58 13.12
CA ALA A 316 -15.03 -11.04 13.13
C ALA A 316 -13.58 -11.52 13.29
N THR A 317 -12.60 -10.91 12.61
CA THR A 317 -11.18 -11.27 12.80
C THR A 317 -10.75 -11.05 14.25
N ILE A 318 -11.07 -9.89 14.83
CA ILE A 318 -10.73 -9.55 16.21
C ILE A 318 -11.40 -10.51 17.18
N PHE A 319 -12.68 -10.81 16.98
CA PHE A 319 -13.43 -11.76 17.82
C PHE A 319 -12.79 -13.15 17.82
N VAL A 320 -12.48 -13.69 16.63
CA VAL A 320 -11.83 -14.99 16.51
C VAL A 320 -10.44 -14.96 17.15
N MET A 321 -9.63 -13.93 16.88
CA MET A 321 -8.31 -13.79 17.51
C MET A 321 -8.39 -13.76 19.04
N HIS A 322 -9.42 -13.12 19.60
CA HIS A 322 -9.64 -13.07 21.04
C HIS A 322 -10.01 -14.45 21.62
N VAL A 323 -10.92 -15.17 20.96
CA VAL A 323 -11.38 -16.50 21.40
C VAL A 323 -10.26 -17.54 21.29
N PHE A 324 -9.57 -17.59 20.15
CA PHE A 324 -8.59 -18.64 19.86
C PHE A 324 -7.17 -18.32 20.35
N LYS A 325 -6.90 -17.09 20.81
CA LYS A 325 -5.58 -16.61 21.28
C LYS A 325 -4.42 -16.90 20.30
N HIS A 326 -4.73 -17.07 19.03
CA HIS A 326 -3.80 -17.33 17.94
C HIS A 326 -3.96 -16.26 16.86
N ALA A 327 -2.85 -15.86 16.24
CA ALA A 327 -2.89 -14.96 15.10
C ALA A 327 -3.64 -15.65 13.94
N GLN A 328 -4.61 -14.95 13.37
CA GLN A 328 -5.41 -15.42 12.26
C GLN A 328 -5.14 -14.55 11.02
N PRO A 329 -5.17 -15.13 9.81
CA PRO A 329 -5.11 -14.36 8.57
C PRO A 329 -6.32 -13.42 8.50
N ALA A 330 -6.09 -12.10 8.43
CA ALA A 330 -7.18 -11.13 8.44
C ALA A 330 -8.00 -11.21 7.14
N LEU A 331 -7.34 -11.48 6.01
CA LEU A 331 -8.01 -11.59 4.71
C LEU A 331 -8.97 -12.78 4.63
N LEU A 332 -8.81 -13.79 5.49
CA LEU A 332 -9.72 -14.94 5.60
C LEU A 332 -11.18 -14.52 5.83
N TYR A 333 -11.40 -13.45 6.61
CA TYR A 333 -12.73 -12.95 6.94
C TYR A 333 -13.09 -11.71 6.11
N LEU A 334 -12.11 -10.85 5.83
CA LEU A 334 -12.33 -9.63 5.07
C LEU A 334 -12.68 -9.90 3.61
N VAL A 335 -12.02 -10.85 2.95
CA VAL A 335 -12.24 -11.12 1.51
C VAL A 335 -13.66 -11.65 1.24
N PRO A 336 -14.15 -12.69 1.94
CA PRO A 336 -15.52 -13.18 1.73
C PRO A 336 -16.57 -12.10 1.99
N ALA A 337 -16.39 -11.28 3.05
CA ALA A 337 -17.29 -10.18 3.34
C ALA A 337 -17.27 -9.11 2.24
N CYS A 338 -16.08 -8.65 1.85
CA CYS A 338 -15.92 -7.57 0.87
C CYS A 338 -16.30 -7.98 -0.56
N MET A 339 -16.14 -9.25 -0.95
CA MET A 339 -16.59 -9.73 -2.26
C MET A 339 -18.06 -10.16 -2.26
N GLY A 340 -18.49 -10.85 -1.20
CA GLY A 340 -19.84 -11.41 -1.11
C GLY A 340 -20.92 -10.34 -1.05
N THR A 341 -20.72 -9.27 -0.27
CA THR A 341 -21.72 -8.20 -0.12
C THR A 341 -22.05 -7.47 -1.43
N PRO A 342 -21.09 -6.95 -2.22
CA PRO A 342 -21.43 -6.27 -3.48
C PRO A 342 -22.03 -7.22 -4.51
N LEU A 343 -21.64 -8.51 -4.52
CA LEU A 343 -22.27 -9.53 -5.37
C LEU A 343 -23.73 -9.77 -4.97
N LEU A 344 -24.02 -9.88 -3.66
CA LEU A 344 -25.37 -10.05 -3.14
C LEU A 344 -26.24 -8.82 -3.44
N VAL A 345 -25.69 -7.61 -3.24
CA VAL A 345 -26.39 -6.36 -3.59
C VAL A 345 -26.67 -6.31 -5.10
N ALA A 346 -25.71 -6.67 -5.95
CA ALA A 346 -25.91 -6.72 -7.39
C ALA A 346 -26.94 -7.76 -7.81
N LEU A 347 -27.00 -8.90 -7.12
CA LEU A 347 -27.98 -9.96 -7.36
C LEU A 347 -29.39 -9.48 -7.00
N VAL A 348 -29.58 -8.92 -5.80
CA VAL A 348 -30.87 -8.38 -5.33
C VAL A 348 -31.37 -7.26 -6.25
N ARG A 349 -30.47 -6.47 -6.82
CA ARG A 349 -30.82 -5.38 -7.74
C ARG A 349 -30.93 -5.79 -9.21
N GLY A 350 -30.56 -7.02 -9.57
CA GLY A 350 -30.50 -7.48 -10.97
C GLY A 350 -29.39 -6.81 -11.80
N GLU A 351 -28.38 -6.22 -11.16
CA GLU A 351 -27.32 -5.42 -11.80
C GLU A 351 -26.01 -6.20 -12.00
N LEU A 352 -26.02 -7.51 -11.78
CA LEU A 352 -24.82 -8.35 -11.82
C LEU A 352 -24.03 -8.20 -13.13
N LYS A 353 -24.71 -8.29 -14.28
CA LYS A 353 -24.06 -8.11 -15.59
C LYS A 353 -23.41 -6.73 -15.74
N VAL A 354 -24.02 -5.69 -15.17
CA VAL A 354 -23.53 -4.31 -15.23
C VAL A 354 -22.30 -4.13 -14.36
N LEU A 355 -22.27 -4.76 -13.19
CA LEU A 355 -21.12 -4.75 -12.28
C LEU A 355 -19.92 -5.48 -12.91
N PHE A 356 -20.14 -6.64 -13.51
CA PHE A 356 -19.07 -7.40 -14.18
C PHE A 356 -18.56 -6.75 -15.47
N ALA A 357 -19.41 -6.01 -16.18
CA ALA A 357 -19.02 -5.28 -17.39
C ALA A 357 -18.42 -3.89 -17.10
N TYR A 358 -18.27 -3.50 -15.83
CA TYR A 358 -17.74 -2.20 -15.47
C TYR A 358 -16.23 -2.09 -15.71
N GLU A 359 -15.83 -1.07 -16.47
CA GLU A 359 -14.44 -0.68 -16.71
C GLU A 359 -14.34 0.85 -16.61
N ASP A 360 -13.37 1.35 -15.85
CA ASP A 360 -13.10 2.80 -15.74
C ASP A 360 -12.52 3.36 -17.05
N HIS A 361 -11.62 2.59 -17.66
CA HIS A 361 -11.01 2.86 -18.94
C HIS A 361 -11.16 1.61 -19.82
N PRO A 362 -12.10 1.61 -20.78
CA PRO A 362 -12.23 0.49 -21.71
C PRO A 362 -10.93 0.37 -22.52
N GLU A 363 -10.31 -0.81 -22.47
CA GLU A 363 -9.13 -1.10 -23.29
C GLU A 363 -9.54 -1.03 -24.78
N GLU A 364 -8.77 -0.33 -25.61
CA GLU A 364 -8.91 -0.43 -27.06
C GLU A 364 -8.63 -1.88 -27.44
N LYS A 365 -9.70 -2.64 -27.74
CA LYS A 365 -9.56 -4.01 -28.19
C LYS A 365 -8.73 -4.00 -29.47
N PRO A 366 -7.66 -4.82 -29.58
CA PRO A 366 -6.97 -4.96 -30.84
C PRO A 366 -7.98 -5.46 -31.87
N GLU A 367 -8.17 -4.72 -32.96
CA GLU A 367 -8.99 -5.14 -34.08
C GLU A 367 -8.54 -6.55 -34.49
N LYS A 368 -9.44 -7.52 -34.32
CA LYS A 368 -9.26 -8.83 -34.93
C LYS A 368 -9.29 -8.61 -36.43
N LYS A 369 -8.11 -8.61 -37.07
CA LYS A 369 -8.00 -8.86 -38.50
C LYS A 369 -8.57 -10.25 -38.75
N GLU A 370 -9.85 -10.32 -39.08
CA GLU A 370 -10.45 -11.51 -39.68
C GLU A 370 -9.71 -11.75 -41.00
N LYS A 371 -8.80 -12.73 -41.00
CA LYS A 371 -8.33 -13.35 -42.23
C LYS A 371 -9.54 -14.02 -42.89
N LYS A 372 -10.15 -13.36 -43.86
CA LYS A 372 -10.84 -14.05 -44.95
C LYS A 372 -9.78 -14.48 -45.96
N GLU A 373 -9.22 -15.66 -45.75
CA GLU A 373 -8.69 -16.46 -46.87
C GLU A 373 -9.90 -16.94 -47.67
N LYS A 374 -10.06 -16.37 -48.87
CA LYS A 374 -10.67 -17.08 -49.99
C LYS A 374 -9.70 -16.99 -51.14
N ASP A 375 -9.15 -18.15 -51.47
CA ASP A 375 -8.53 -18.46 -52.74
C ASP A 375 -9.42 -18.00 -53.90
N GLU A 376 -8.83 -17.31 -54.86
CA GLU A 376 -8.96 -17.72 -56.27
C GLU A 376 -7.79 -17.16 -57.08
N SER A 377 -7.09 -18.09 -57.69
CA SER A 377 -5.96 -17.95 -58.60
C SER A 377 -6.33 -17.28 -59.92
N GLY A 378 -5.39 -16.50 -60.47
CA GLY A 378 -5.19 -16.43 -61.92
C GLY A 378 -5.11 -15.02 -62.51
N GLY A 379 -4.03 -14.75 -63.26
CA GLY A 379 -4.09 -13.83 -64.40
C GLY A 379 -3.05 -12.72 -64.42
N ALA A 380 -2.09 -12.85 -65.33
CA ALA A 380 -0.96 -11.95 -65.56
C ALA A 380 -1.31 -10.60 -66.23
N SER A 381 -0.45 -9.63 -65.95
CA SER A 381 0.13 -8.62 -66.86
C SER A 381 -0.63 -7.37 -67.33
N SER A 382 0.08 -6.24 -67.12
CA SER A 382 0.34 -5.14 -68.07
C SER A 382 -0.50 -3.83 -68.05
N SER A 383 0.23 -2.77 -67.70
CA SER A 383 0.37 -1.48 -68.40
C SER A 383 -0.60 -0.31 -68.18
N SER A 384 0.04 0.78 -67.71
CA SER A 384 -0.09 2.19 -68.15
C SER A 384 -1.31 3.03 -67.75
N SER A 385 -1.02 4.19 -67.14
CA SER A 385 -1.33 5.53 -67.70
C SER A 385 -1.58 6.60 -66.61
N SER A 386 -0.53 7.38 -66.35
CA SER A 386 -0.47 8.85 -66.47
C SER A 386 -1.29 9.83 -65.59
N LYS A 387 -0.56 10.92 -65.25
CA LYS A 387 -0.98 12.33 -65.00
C LYS A 387 -1.44 12.78 -63.59
N LYS A 388 -0.45 13.24 -62.82
CA LYS A 388 -0.16 14.66 -62.52
C LYS A 388 -1.35 15.65 -62.58
N LYS A 389 -1.76 16.22 -61.44
CA LYS A 389 -1.85 17.68 -61.29
C LYS A 389 -1.90 18.16 -59.84
N GLU A 390 -0.96 19.05 -59.59
CA GLU A 390 -0.70 19.93 -58.46
C GLU A 390 -1.73 21.06 -58.33
N SER A 391 -1.82 21.61 -57.11
CA SER A 391 -1.85 23.07 -56.81
C SER A 391 -3.19 23.81 -56.61
N LYS A 392 -3.35 24.25 -55.34
CA LYS A 392 -3.62 25.61 -54.84
C LYS A 392 -5.03 26.27 -54.95
N LYS A 393 -5.47 26.62 -53.72
CA LYS A 393 -5.85 27.96 -53.19
C LYS A 393 -7.28 28.50 -53.36
N ALA A 394 -7.68 29.05 -52.19
CA ALA A 394 -8.40 30.30 -51.93
C ALA A 394 -9.94 30.27 -51.92
N LYS A 395 -10.52 30.46 -50.73
CA LYS A 395 -10.72 31.82 -50.18
C LYS A 395 -10.64 31.81 -48.67
#